data_AF-A0A923PP15-F1
#
_entry.id   AF-A0A923PP15-F1
#
_cell.length_a   1.000
_cell.length_b   1.000
_cell.length_c   1.000
_cell.angle_alpha   90.00
_cell.angle_beta   90.00
_cell.angle_gamma   90.00
#
_symmetry.space_group_name_H-M   'P 1'
#
loop_
_entity.id
_entity.type
_entity.pdbx_description
1 polymer ?
#
loop_
_entity_poly.entity_id
_entity_poly.type
_entity_poly.pdbx_seq_one_letter_code
_entity_poly.pdbx_strand_id
1 'polypeptide(L)'
;MPRFGKSLPLLLAAGRKGLGWALLAGVILILPPTASAQVAVSPTISTQPRSIAAPKDSAVTLTVVGTGAPTPSYLWFKDGVIVAGQSSATLVLDRVQPIEAGNYTVTLTNSSSSITSLAANVTVTADLATKSVARWWNEALLDGIRKDNPNPPIHARNLFHLSAALWDAFYAYERDGWAAHHELFHRQTINALPTDEPARLAAQREAMSYAAYTVIRQRFARSPGAAATTAGLRWLMQRYGFDPDLALALDTGASPSAVGLRIGQKILELNLADGANESATYANATGYTAANPALVVRYSGVGANVDPNRWQPLDLLNTVTQNGLVLGASVQGFVGANAKTTRTFALARTADGFLSDDDPGPPPRLNPANPASRADYIAQAVEVLTYSSHLTAADGAKVDISPGKILNNPLGTNAGRGHAVNPATGLPYPPNLVNRGDYARVLAEFWADGPASETPPGHWNLVFNQISDHPLATHRLLGSGAPLRRLEWDVIGYVALNAAMHDAACAAWTLKWQYDSARPITMIRYLAGRGQSSDPALPRYHADGLPLIPGQIELITAASAAPGQRHEFLARFVGQIAVKAWLGNPSSATQTSGVGWVLGEDWLPYQRETFVTPAFPGYTSGHSTFSRAGAEV
;
A
#
# COMPACT_ATOMS: atom_id res chain seq x y z
N MET A 1 44.23 40.66 46.02
CA MET A 1 45.34 41.11 46.89
C MET A 1 45.26 40.32 48.19
N PRO A 2 46.36 39.89 48.84
CA PRO A 2 47.68 39.48 48.35
C PRO A 2 47.96 37.99 48.79
N ARG A 3 48.71 37.11 48.11
CA ARG A 3 50.16 37.01 47.82
C ARG A 3 50.82 35.82 48.56
N PHE A 4 51.59 35.05 47.77
CA PHE A 4 52.89 34.40 48.07
C PHE A 4 52.97 33.35 49.22
N GLY A 5 53.82 32.32 49.17
CA GLY A 5 54.97 32.00 48.31
C GLY A 5 55.26 30.48 48.34
N LYS A 6 55.85 29.94 47.28
CA LYS A 6 57.30 29.60 47.18
C LYS A 6 57.76 28.63 48.30
N SER A 7 57.84 27.32 48.07
CA SER A 7 58.75 26.52 47.22
C SER A 7 60.01 25.98 47.94
N LEU A 8 60.11 24.64 47.88
CA LEU A 8 61.30 23.77 47.74
C LEU A 8 62.20 23.49 48.98
N PRO A 9 63.00 22.38 49.01
CA PRO A 9 63.07 21.21 48.10
C PRO A 9 63.42 19.83 48.76
N LEU A 10 63.47 18.77 47.90
CA LEU A 10 64.44 17.64 47.82
C LEU A 10 64.70 16.76 49.09
N LEU A 11 64.94 15.45 49.06
CA LEU A 11 65.68 14.61 48.11
C LEU A 11 65.47 13.11 48.46
N LEU A 12 65.32 12.29 47.41
CA LEU A 12 65.48 10.83 47.23
C LEU A 12 65.66 9.86 48.42
N ALA A 13 64.97 8.71 48.35
CA ALA A 13 65.63 7.42 48.13
C ALA A 13 64.65 6.33 47.67
N ALA A 14 65.10 5.51 46.72
CA ALA A 14 64.39 4.42 46.07
C ALA A 14 64.41 3.13 46.89
N GLY A 15 63.36 2.31 46.79
CA GLY A 15 63.33 0.95 47.32
C GLY A 15 62.22 0.12 46.69
N ARG A 16 62.61 -0.85 45.85
CA ARG A 16 61.73 -1.80 45.15
C ARG A 16 61.38 -2.99 46.05
N LYS A 17 60.16 -3.52 45.84
CA LYS A 17 59.60 -4.85 46.21
C LYS A 17 59.05 -5.02 47.63
N GLY A 18 57.80 -5.48 47.70
CA GLY A 18 57.25 -6.18 48.86
C GLY A 18 55.73 -6.08 48.94
N LEU A 19 55.03 -7.15 48.54
CA LEU A 19 53.65 -7.37 48.98
C LEU A 19 53.65 -7.40 50.51
N GLY A 20 52.77 -6.60 51.12
CA GLY A 20 52.43 -6.68 52.53
C GLY A 20 51.03 -6.11 52.72
N TRP A 21 50.05 -6.99 52.97
CA TRP A 21 48.70 -6.59 53.33
C TRP A 21 48.65 -6.24 54.82
N ALA A 22 48.06 -5.09 55.15
CA ALA A 22 47.52 -4.80 56.47
C ALA A 22 46.26 -3.94 56.32
N LEU A 23 45.13 -4.43 56.83
CA LEU A 23 43.85 -3.72 56.92
C LEU A 23 43.95 -2.58 57.95
N LEU A 24 43.33 -1.42 57.67
CA LEU A 24 42.10 -0.96 58.36
C LEU A 24 41.66 0.45 57.90
N ALA A 25 40.32 0.60 57.87
CA ALA A 25 39.52 1.83 57.88
C ALA A 25 39.29 2.61 56.57
N GLY A 26 38.00 2.68 56.18
CA GLY A 26 37.42 3.83 55.49
C GLY A 26 37.20 3.65 53.99
N VAL A 27 35.92 3.45 53.60
CA VAL A 27 35.31 3.79 52.31
C VAL A 27 36.28 3.83 51.12
N ILE A 28 36.38 2.72 50.37
CA ILE A 28 36.97 2.74 49.03
C ILE A 28 36.00 3.53 48.14
N LEU A 29 36.31 4.81 47.92
CA LEU A 29 35.81 5.52 46.76
C LEU A 29 36.46 4.83 45.55
N ILE A 30 35.74 3.92 44.88
CA ILE A 30 36.16 3.46 43.56
C ILE A 30 35.98 4.68 42.64
N LEU A 31 37.01 5.50 42.53
CA LEU A 31 37.12 6.39 41.39
C LEU A 31 37.14 5.46 40.17
N PRO A 32 36.25 5.64 39.18
CA PRO A 32 36.41 4.94 37.92
C PRO A 32 37.84 5.20 37.42
N PRO A 33 38.47 4.25 36.71
CA PRO A 33 39.75 4.53 36.07
C PRO A 33 39.60 5.87 35.35
N THR A 34 40.53 6.79 35.58
CA THR A 34 40.60 8.04 34.83
C THR A 34 40.51 7.65 33.37
N ALA A 35 39.36 7.94 32.76
CA ALA A 35 39.20 7.76 31.33
C ALA A 35 40.35 8.54 30.71
N SER A 36 41.25 7.85 30.00
CA SER A 36 42.21 8.54 29.15
C SER A 36 41.36 9.42 28.25
N ALA A 37 41.46 10.74 28.43
CA ALA A 37 40.75 11.69 27.60
C ALA A 37 41.31 11.50 26.19
N GLN A 38 40.61 10.71 25.36
CA GLN A 38 40.96 10.51 23.98
C GLN A 38 41.01 11.89 23.34
N VAL A 39 42.16 12.25 22.74
CA VAL A 39 42.34 13.57 22.12
C VAL A 39 41.22 13.78 21.12
N ALA A 40 40.40 14.79 21.36
CA ALA A 40 39.23 15.03 20.54
C ALA A 40 39.68 15.61 19.19
N VAL A 41 39.43 14.87 18.10
CA VAL A 41 39.78 15.22 16.72
C VAL A 41 38.55 15.82 16.04
N SER A 42 38.68 17.06 15.57
CA SER A 42 37.65 17.73 14.76
C SER A 42 37.22 16.90 13.56
N PRO A 43 35.94 16.89 13.18
CA PRO A 43 35.50 16.14 12.02
C PRO A 43 36.15 16.66 10.73
N THR A 44 36.54 15.75 9.84
CA THR A 44 37.04 16.06 8.50
C THR A 44 36.29 15.23 7.47
N ILE A 45 36.08 15.78 6.27
CA ILE A 45 35.42 15.09 5.15
C ILE A 45 36.49 14.70 4.15
N SER A 46 36.72 13.39 3.97
CA SER A 46 37.69 12.84 3.01
C SER A 46 37.04 12.52 1.67
N THR A 47 35.73 12.26 1.63
CA THR A 47 34.96 12.09 0.38
C THR A 47 33.66 12.87 0.46
N GLN A 48 33.49 13.79 -0.48
CA GLN A 48 32.28 14.60 -0.63
C GLN A 48 31.16 13.78 -1.30
N PRO A 49 29.88 14.07 -0.98
CA PRO A 49 28.76 13.51 -1.75
C PRO A 49 28.84 13.99 -3.21
N ARG A 50 28.46 13.12 -4.15
CA ARG A 50 28.51 13.41 -5.59
C ARG A 50 27.13 13.76 -6.12
N SER A 51 27.06 14.75 -7.00
CA SER A 51 25.86 15.05 -7.77
C SER A 51 25.46 13.85 -8.64
N ILE A 52 24.17 13.60 -8.78
CA ILE A 52 23.60 12.46 -9.52
C ILE A 52 22.43 12.94 -10.38
N ALA A 53 22.43 12.56 -11.65
CA ALA A 53 21.24 12.63 -12.50
C ALA A 53 20.66 11.22 -12.62
N ALA A 54 19.41 11.04 -12.21
CA ALA A 54 18.79 9.72 -12.11
C ALA A 54 17.39 9.71 -12.76
N PRO A 55 17.00 8.65 -13.48
CA PRO A 55 15.64 8.50 -13.97
C PRO A 55 14.63 8.54 -12.82
N LYS A 56 13.46 9.14 -13.05
CA LYS A 56 12.31 9.06 -12.11
C LYS A 56 12.06 7.61 -11.70
N ASP A 57 11.73 7.40 -10.43
CA ASP A 57 11.47 6.11 -9.77
C ASP A 57 12.70 5.20 -9.55
N SER A 58 13.90 5.61 -9.97
CA SER A 58 15.12 4.87 -9.66
C SER A 58 15.66 5.17 -8.24
N ALA A 59 16.42 4.24 -7.69
CA ALA A 59 17.07 4.42 -6.40
C ALA A 59 18.32 5.30 -6.55
N VAL A 60 18.52 6.22 -5.61
CA VAL A 60 19.70 7.11 -5.53
C VAL A 60 20.34 6.96 -4.16
N THR A 61 21.67 6.82 -4.12
CA THR A 61 22.44 6.80 -2.86
C THR A 61 23.48 7.90 -2.87
N LEU A 62 23.36 8.82 -1.90
CA LEU A 62 24.38 9.82 -1.61
C LEU A 62 25.25 9.31 -0.46
N THR A 63 26.57 9.43 -0.59
CA THR A 63 27.53 8.95 0.41
C THR A 63 28.53 10.05 0.74
N VAL A 64 28.78 10.26 2.02
CA VAL A 64 29.90 11.07 2.53
C VAL A 64 30.86 10.17 3.30
N VAL A 65 32.15 10.43 3.22
CA VAL A 65 33.14 9.79 4.12
C VAL A 65 33.75 10.87 4.97
N GLY A 66 33.54 10.76 6.29
CA GLY A 66 34.17 11.64 7.26
C GLY A 66 34.79 10.88 8.42
N THR A 67 35.76 11.52 9.06
CA THR A 67 36.48 11.00 10.22
C THR A 67 36.42 12.03 11.36
N GLY A 68 36.64 11.59 12.60
CA GLY A 68 36.64 12.44 13.78
C GLY A 68 36.63 11.59 15.05
N ALA A 69 37.08 12.16 16.17
CA ALA A 69 37.07 11.49 17.48
C ALA A 69 36.54 12.46 18.54
N PRO A 70 35.45 12.18 19.25
CA PRO A 70 34.52 11.05 19.06
C PRO A 70 33.94 10.98 17.64
N THR A 71 33.45 9.80 17.24
CA THR A 71 32.85 9.57 15.92
C THR A 71 31.75 10.61 15.66
N PRO A 72 31.77 11.30 14.51
CA PRO A 72 30.79 12.34 14.23
C PRO A 72 29.39 11.75 13.99
N SER A 73 28.37 12.48 14.44
CA SER A 73 26.99 12.30 13.99
C SER A 73 26.76 13.01 12.65
N TYR A 74 25.81 12.52 11.86
CA TYR A 74 25.46 13.07 10.56
C TYR A 74 24.08 13.70 10.59
N LEU A 75 23.91 14.80 9.86
CA LEU A 75 22.62 15.42 9.62
C LEU A 75 22.54 15.89 8.17
N TRP A 76 21.64 15.30 7.39
CA TRP A 76 21.43 15.66 5.99
C TRP A 76 20.47 16.83 5.83
N PHE A 77 20.73 17.65 4.82
CA PHE A 77 19.92 18.78 4.41
C PHE A 77 19.61 18.68 2.92
N LYS A 78 18.38 19.02 2.52
CA LYS A 78 17.96 19.26 1.15
C LYS A 78 17.54 20.71 1.02
N ASP A 79 18.20 21.46 0.14
CA ASP A 79 17.94 22.89 -0.10
C ASP A 79 17.93 23.71 1.20
N GLY A 80 18.80 23.34 2.15
CA GLY A 80 18.92 23.97 3.48
C GLY A 80 17.92 23.48 4.53
N VAL A 81 16.99 22.59 4.19
CA VAL A 81 16.00 22.00 5.11
C VAL A 81 16.46 20.61 5.58
N ILE A 82 16.32 20.32 6.86
CA ILE A 82 16.71 19.03 7.45
C ILE A 82 15.91 17.88 6.80
N VAL A 83 16.62 16.82 6.38
CA VAL A 83 16.01 15.55 6.00
C VAL A 83 15.83 14.70 7.25
N ALA A 84 14.61 14.67 7.79
CA ALA A 84 14.32 14.05 9.08
C ALA A 84 14.72 12.56 9.13
N GLY A 85 15.29 12.14 10.26
CA GLY A 85 15.66 10.74 10.52
C GLY A 85 16.94 10.25 9.82
N GLN A 86 17.60 11.08 9.01
CA GLN A 86 18.78 10.69 8.25
C GLN A 86 20.07 11.04 9.00
N SER A 87 20.56 10.09 9.79
CA SER A 87 21.74 10.24 10.67
C SER A 87 22.95 9.38 10.29
N SER A 88 22.90 8.76 9.12
CA SER A 88 23.98 7.91 8.59
C SER A 88 24.86 8.65 7.58
N ALA A 89 26.06 8.12 7.35
CA ALA A 89 26.98 8.59 6.31
C ALA A 89 26.43 8.41 4.88
N THR A 90 25.39 7.60 4.73
CA THR A 90 24.67 7.34 3.49
C THR A 90 23.22 7.83 3.59
N LEU A 91 22.74 8.50 2.56
CA LEU A 91 21.33 8.82 2.35
C LEU A 91 20.83 8.03 1.15
N VAL A 92 19.81 7.20 1.36
CA VAL A 92 19.17 6.39 0.32
C VAL A 92 17.80 6.99 -0.01
N LEU A 93 17.57 7.26 -1.28
CA LEU A 93 16.27 7.62 -1.85
C LEU A 93 15.81 6.42 -2.69
N ASP A 94 14.88 5.61 -2.20
CA ASP A 94 14.51 4.34 -2.85
C ASP A 94 13.86 4.55 -4.23
N ARG A 95 13.10 5.65 -4.38
CA ARG A 95 12.38 6.01 -5.61
C ARG A 95 12.37 7.53 -5.80
N VAL A 96 13.36 8.06 -6.50
CA VAL A 96 13.48 9.52 -6.71
C VAL A 96 12.29 10.07 -7.52
N GLN A 97 11.57 11.05 -6.97
CA GLN A 97 10.52 11.82 -7.64
C GLN A 97 10.99 13.28 -7.86
N PRO A 98 10.27 14.07 -8.67
CA PRO A 98 10.66 15.46 -8.92
C PRO A 98 10.78 16.33 -7.67
N ILE A 99 10.06 16.02 -6.58
CA ILE A 99 10.15 16.77 -5.32
C ILE A 99 11.46 16.50 -4.55
N GLU A 100 12.10 15.35 -4.79
CA GLU A 100 13.44 15.03 -4.26
C GLU A 100 14.58 15.69 -5.06
N ALA A 101 14.32 16.31 -6.21
CA ALA A 101 15.35 17.09 -6.91
C ALA A 101 15.79 18.29 -6.06
N GLY A 102 17.10 18.58 -6.03
CA GLY A 102 17.65 19.69 -5.23
C GLY A 102 19.11 19.50 -4.82
N ASN A 103 19.61 20.43 -4.01
CA ASN A 103 20.97 20.39 -3.49
C ASN A 103 21.00 19.74 -2.11
N TYR A 104 21.81 18.70 -1.97
CA TYR A 104 21.98 17.97 -0.72
C TYR A 104 23.33 18.29 -0.07
N THR A 105 23.31 18.60 1.22
CA THR A 105 24.50 18.75 2.06
C THR A 105 24.38 17.90 3.30
N VAL A 106 25.50 17.58 3.93
CA VAL A 106 25.53 16.85 5.21
C VAL A 106 26.49 17.52 6.18
N THR A 107 26.02 17.69 7.40
CA THR A 107 26.81 18.26 8.50
C THR A 107 27.27 17.14 9.42
N LEU A 108 28.57 17.06 9.65
CA LEU A 108 29.23 16.11 10.55
C LEU A 108 29.57 16.86 11.84
N THR A 109 29.09 16.36 12.98
CA THR A 109 29.29 17.03 14.28
C THR A 109 29.83 16.07 15.32
N ASN A 110 30.86 16.50 16.06
CA ASN A 110 31.25 15.87 17.31
C ASN A 110 31.50 16.94 18.38
N SER A 111 31.99 16.54 19.56
CA SER A 111 32.24 17.46 20.67
C SER A 111 33.31 18.52 20.40
N SER A 112 34.16 18.34 19.38
CA SER A 112 35.21 19.31 19.01
C SER A 112 34.71 20.38 18.07
N SER A 113 34.01 20.00 17.00
CA SER A 113 33.51 20.94 15.99
C SER A 113 32.46 20.33 15.08
N SER A 114 31.96 21.15 14.15
CA SER A 114 31.05 20.77 13.07
C SER A 114 31.63 21.18 11.72
N ILE A 115 31.42 20.37 10.69
CA ILE A 115 31.81 20.65 9.30
C ILE A 115 30.69 20.23 8.35
N THR A 116 30.39 21.05 7.34
CA THR A 116 29.38 20.76 6.32
C THR A 116 30.05 20.39 5.00
N SER A 117 29.48 19.42 4.29
CA SER A 117 29.94 18.97 2.98
C SER A 117 29.74 20.02 1.88
N LEU A 118 30.38 19.81 0.73
CA LEU A 118 29.96 20.43 -0.52
C LEU A 118 28.54 19.96 -0.89
N ALA A 119 27.84 20.77 -1.70
CA ALA A 119 26.52 20.42 -2.19
C ALA A 119 26.60 19.36 -3.31
N ALA A 120 25.84 18.28 -3.16
CA ALA A 120 25.57 17.31 -4.20
C ALA A 120 24.19 17.59 -4.80
N ASN A 121 24.13 17.88 -6.09
CA ASN A 121 22.88 18.12 -6.78
C ASN A 121 22.24 16.80 -7.24
N VAL A 122 20.99 16.56 -6.87
CA VAL A 122 20.16 15.47 -7.39
C VAL A 122 19.24 16.04 -8.47
N THR A 123 19.39 15.54 -9.70
CA THR A 123 18.55 15.88 -10.84
C THR A 123 17.71 14.67 -11.25
N VAL A 124 16.41 14.86 -11.44
CA VAL A 124 15.49 13.80 -11.90
C VAL A 124 15.25 13.90 -13.40
N THR A 125 15.50 12.82 -14.13
CA THR A 125 15.37 12.75 -15.59
C THR A 125 14.17 11.91 -16.03
N ALA A 126 13.70 12.13 -17.26
CA ALA A 126 12.66 11.37 -17.92
C ALA A 126 13.11 11.06 -19.34
N ASP A 127 12.99 9.80 -19.77
CA ASP A 127 13.15 9.43 -21.17
C ASP A 127 11.77 9.41 -21.85
N LEU A 128 11.43 10.53 -22.49
CA LEU A 128 10.14 10.71 -23.16
C LEU A 128 10.01 9.92 -24.47
N ALA A 129 11.09 9.29 -24.97
CA ALA A 129 11.05 8.48 -26.18
C ALA A 129 10.70 7.02 -25.89
N THR A 130 11.02 6.52 -24.69
CA THR A 130 10.78 5.10 -24.32
C THR A 130 9.33 4.77 -23.98
N LYS A 131 8.52 5.78 -23.63
CA LYS A 131 7.13 5.62 -23.18
C LYS A 131 6.25 6.63 -23.90
N SER A 132 5.03 6.23 -24.24
CA SER A 132 4.05 7.15 -24.84
C SER A 132 3.63 8.27 -23.87
N VAL A 133 3.00 9.32 -24.39
CA VAL A 133 2.44 10.38 -23.55
C VAL A 133 1.37 9.85 -22.58
N ALA A 134 0.51 8.92 -23.03
CA ALA A 134 -0.48 8.27 -22.19
C ALA A 134 0.18 7.49 -21.04
N ARG A 135 1.25 6.75 -21.33
CA ARG A 135 2.02 5.97 -20.36
C ARG A 135 2.65 6.85 -19.27
N TRP A 136 3.17 8.02 -19.64
CA TRP A 136 3.74 8.98 -18.69
C TRP A 136 2.68 9.64 -17.80
N TRP A 137 1.51 9.98 -18.34
CA TRP A 137 0.42 10.54 -17.54
C TRP A 137 -0.24 9.50 -16.63
N ASN A 138 -0.29 8.23 -17.05
CA ASN A 138 -0.65 7.12 -16.18
C ASN A 138 0.30 7.00 -14.98
N GLU A 139 1.62 7.06 -15.19
CA GLU A 139 2.58 7.10 -14.06
C GLU A 139 2.37 8.29 -13.13
N ALA A 140 2.06 9.47 -13.69
CA ALA A 140 1.83 10.66 -12.89
C ALA A 140 0.60 10.52 -11.98
N LEU A 141 -0.46 9.86 -12.46
CA LEU A 141 -1.64 9.57 -11.65
C LEU A 141 -1.35 8.50 -10.60
N LEU A 142 -0.67 7.40 -10.97
CA LEU A 142 -0.25 6.35 -10.02
C LEU A 142 0.61 6.92 -8.89
N ASP A 143 1.53 7.84 -9.22
CA ASP A 143 2.31 8.59 -8.23
C ASP A 143 1.45 9.47 -7.32
N GLY A 144 0.40 10.09 -7.86
CA GLY A 144 -0.62 10.77 -7.06
C GLY A 144 -1.32 9.84 -6.07
N ILE A 145 -1.72 8.64 -6.50
CA ILE A 145 -2.39 7.65 -5.65
C ILE A 145 -1.50 7.23 -4.48
N ARG A 146 -0.20 6.99 -4.72
CA ARG A 146 0.75 6.62 -3.65
C ARG A 146 0.80 7.63 -2.51
N LYS A 147 0.44 8.89 -2.80
CA LYS A 147 0.51 10.03 -1.88
C LYS A 147 -0.87 10.47 -1.36
N ASP A 148 -1.93 9.73 -1.68
CA ASP A 148 -3.30 10.04 -1.27
C ASP A 148 -3.84 9.07 -0.22
N ASN A 149 -4.94 9.41 0.45
CA ASN A 149 -5.61 8.48 1.35
C ASN A 149 -6.19 7.28 0.57
N PRO A 150 -5.95 6.02 0.99
CA PRO A 150 -6.44 4.85 0.27
C PRO A 150 -7.97 4.82 0.15
N ASN A 151 -8.45 5.01 -1.07
CA ASN A 151 -9.86 4.92 -1.42
C ASN A 151 -9.99 4.23 -2.79
N PRO A 152 -9.97 2.89 -2.84
CA PRO A 152 -9.90 2.16 -4.10
C PRO A 152 -11.00 2.53 -5.11
N PRO A 153 -12.28 2.75 -4.72
CA PRO A 153 -13.29 3.21 -5.68
C PRO A 153 -12.99 4.58 -6.29
N ILE A 154 -12.52 5.55 -5.50
CA ILE A 154 -12.16 6.87 -6.02
C ILE A 154 -10.91 6.80 -6.88
N HIS A 155 -9.93 5.97 -6.52
CA HIS A 155 -8.75 5.76 -7.35
C HIS A 155 -9.08 5.11 -8.70
N ALA A 156 -9.96 4.10 -8.72
CA ALA A 156 -10.46 3.49 -9.95
C ALA A 156 -11.19 4.52 -10.84
N ARG A 157 -12.06 5.34 -10.24
CA ARG A 157 -12.74 6.45 -10.91
C ARG A 157 -11.75 7.47 -11.49
N ASN A 158 -10.71 7.85 -10.75
CA ASN A 158 -9.70 8.79 -11.21
C ASN A 158 -8.90 8.23 -12.40
N LEU A 159 -8.50 6.96 -12.35
CA LEU A 159 -7.84 6.24 -13.44
C LEU A 159 -8.72 6.17 -14.69
N PHE A 160 -10.02 5.90 -14.54
CA PHE A 160 -10.97 5.90 -15.65
C PHE A 160 -11.10 7.29 -16.27
N HIS A 161 -11.27 8.34 -15.47
CA HIS A 161 -11.38 9.71 -15.97
C HIS A 161 -10.11 10.21 -16.66
N LEU A 162 -8.92 9.81 -16.20
CA LEU A 162 -7.68 10.06 -16.95
C LEU A 162 -7.71 9.34 -18.30
N SER A 163 -8.07 8.06 -18.31
CA SER A 163 -8.12 7.26 -19.53
C SER A 163 -9.08 7.86 -20.55
N ALA A 164 -10.24 8.34 -20.08
CA ALA A 164 -11.20 9.03 -20.91
C ALA A 164 -10.71 10.38 -21.45
N ALA A 165 -9.98 11.16 -20.63
CA ALA A 165 -9.36 12.40 -21.06
C ALA A 165 -8.31 12.16 -22.15
N LEU A 166 -7.52 11.11 -22.00
CA LEU A 166 -6.52 10.71 -23.00
C LEU A 166 -7.19 10.21 -24.28
N TRP A 167 -8.26 9.42 -24.20
CA TRP A 167 -9.05 8.95 -25.34
C TRP A 167 -9.66 10.09 -26.14
N ASP A 168 -10.41 10.98 -25.47
CA ASP A 168 -11.11 12.08 -26.14
C ASP A 168 -10.11 13.05 -26.80
N ALA A 169 -8.96 13.29 -26.16
CA ALA A 169 -7.89 14.12 -26.72
C ALA A 169 -7.10 13.42 -27.84
N PHE A 170 -6.91 12.10 -27.75
CA PHE A 170 -6.24 11.31 -28.78
C PHE A 170 -7.05 11.34 -30.09
N TYR A 171 -8.34 11.01 -30.03
CA TYR A 171 -9.21 10.94 -31.22
C TYR A 171 -9.56 12.31 -31.80
N ALA A 172 -9.45 13.40 -31.02
CA ALA A 172 -9.55 14.76 -31.56
C ALA A 172 -8.47 15.07 -32.62
N TYR A 173 -7.30 14.42 -32.53
CA TYR A 173 -6.17 14.61 -33.46
C TYR A 173 -5.83 13.36 -34.29
N GLU A 174 -6.59 12.28 -34.14
CA GLU A 174 -6.38 11.06 -34.91
C GLU A 174 -7.04 11.16 -36.29
N ARG A 175 -6.35 10.66 -37.33
CA ARG A 175 -6.89 10.71 -38.70
C ARG A 175 -8.16 9.85 -38.75
N ASP A 176 -9.24 10.44 -39.24
CA ASP A 176 -10.57 9.82 -39.30
C ASP A 176 -11.04 9.27 -37.93
N GLY A 177 -10.48 9.77 -36.82
CA GLY A 177 -10.70 9.21 -35.48
C GLY A 177 -12.17 9.13 -35.10
N TRP A 178 -12.91 10.22 -35.35
CA TRP A 178 -14.34 10.26 -35.07
C TRP A 178 -15.23 9.57 -36.12
N ALA A 179 -14.68 9.00 -37.18
CA ALA A 179 -15.45 8.23 -38.16
C ALA A 179 -15.75 6.81 -37.64
N ALA A 180 -14.84 6.24 -36.83
CA ALA A 180 -14.95 4.88 -36.30
C ALA A 180 -15.08 4.81 -34.76
N HIS A 181 -14.98 5.95 -34.07
CA HIS A 181 -14.97 6.00 -32.60
C HIS A 181 -15.92 7.06 -32.06
N HIS A 182 -16.36 6.84 -30.82
CA HIS A 182 -17.20 7.76 -30.05
C HIS A 182 -16.41 8.37 -28.90
N GLU A 183 -16.81 9.56 -28.47
CA GLU A 183 -16.32 10.16 -27.25
C GLU A 183 -16.74 9.34 -26.03
N LEU A 184 -15.91 9.39 -24.98
CA LEU A 184 -16.28 8.85 -23.68
C LEU A 184 -17.01 9.90 -22.84
N PHE A 185 -16.60 11.17 -22.94
CA PHE A 185 -17.30 12.28 -22.28
C PHE A 185 -17.49 13.50 -23.16
N HIS A 186 -16.51 13.85 -23.99
CA HIS A 186 -16.56 15.07 -24.80
C HIS A 186 -15.91 14.90 -26.17
N ARG A 187 -16.72 14.98 -27.23
CA ARG A 187 -16.24 15.03 -28.60
C ARG A 187 -15.74 16.42 -28.95
N GLN A 188 -14.44 16.55 -29.13
CA GLN A 188 -13.84 17.76 -29.69
C GLN A 188 -13.49 17.57 -31.17
N THR A 189 -14.13 18.36 -32.03
CA THR A 189 -13.75 18.46 -33.45
C THR A 189 -12.73 19.59 -33.63
N ILE A 190 -11.69 19.32 -34.41
CA ILE A 190 -10.64 20.29 -34.78
C ILE A 190 -10.89 20.78 -36.20
N ASN A 191 -10.88 22.11 -36.39
CA ASN A 191 -11.25 22.74 -37.67
C ASN A 191 -10.32 22.36 -38.84
N ALA A 192 -9.04 22.13 -38.56
CA ALA A 192 -8.06 21.67 -39.54
C ALA A 192 -7.01 20.79 -38.86
N LEU A 193 -7.06 19.48 -39.14
CA LEU A 193 -6.03 18.55 -38.69
C LEU A 193 -4.71 18.86 -39.44
N PRO A 194 -3.56 18.95 -38.74
CA PRO A 194 -2.27 19.08 -39.41
C PRO A 194 -2.06 17.92 -40.39
N THR A 195 -1.75 18.24 -41.65
CA THR A 195 -1.49 17.26 -42.70
C THR A 195 -0.12 16.60 -42.55
N ASP A 196 0.84 17.33 -42.00
CA ASP A 196 2.15 16.85 -41.58
C ASP A 196 2.03 15.98 -40.33
N GLU A 197 2.55 14.75 -40.41
CA GLU A 197 2.41 13.77 -39.35
C GLU A 197 3.18 14.14 -38.07
N PRO A 198 4.46 14.56 -38.11
CA PRO A 198 5.16 15.09 -36.94
C PRO A 198 4.41 16.22 -36.24
N ALA A 199 3.90 17.22 -36.97
CA ALA A 199 3.12 18.32 -36.41
C ALA A 199 1.82 17.83 -35.77
N ARG A 200 1.11 16.89 -36.40
CA ARG A 200 -0.11 16.27 -35.85
C ARG A 200 0.17 15.53 -34.55
N LEU A 201 1.22 14.70 -34.52
CA LEU A 201 1.60 13.94 -33.31
C LEU A 201 2.06 14.88 -32.19
N ALA A 202 2.72 15.99 -32.51
CA ALA A 202 3.06 17.02 -31.53
C ALA A 202 1.82 17.68 -30.93
N ALA A 203 0.85 18.06 -31.78
CA ALA A 203 -0.43 18.61 -31.34
C ALA A 203 -1.24 17.61 -30.49
N GLN A 204 -1.31 16.34 -30.91
CA GLN A 204 -1.96 15.26 -30.16
C GLN A 204 -1.34 15.13 -28.76
N ARG A 205 -0.01 15.11 -28.65
CA ARG A 205 0.71 15.02 -27.37
C ARG A 205 0.46 16.22 -26.45
N GLU A 206 0.42 17.43 -27.00
CA GLU A 206 0.10 18.64 -26.25
C GLU A 206 -1.33 18.60 -25.71
N ALA A 207 -2.32 18.32 -26.56
CA ALA A 207 -3.72 18.22 -26.14
C ALA A 207 -3.95 17.15 -25.07
N MET A 208 -3.40 15.95 -25.25
CA MET A 208 -3.47 14.88 -24.25
C MET A 208 -2.84 15.29 -22.92
N SER A 209 -1.74 16.07 -22.95
CA SER A 209 -1.05 16.50 -21.74
C SER A 209 -1.83 17.53 -20.94
N TYR A 210 -2.42 18.52 -21.60
CA TYR A 210 -3.27 19.50 -20.92
C TYR A 210 -4.58 18.89 -20.39
N ALA A 211 -5.14 17.90 -21.10
CA ALA A 211 -6.32 17.16 -20.62
C ALA A 211 -6.00 16.35 -19.35
N ALA A 212 -4.92 15.55 -19.38
CA ALA A 212 -4.47 14.76 -18.25
C ALA A 212 -4.06 15.64 -17.04
N TYR A 213 -3.27 16.69 -17.28
CA TYR A 213 -2.85 17.64 -16.26
C TYR A 213 -4.05 18.25 -15.51
N THR A 214 -5.06 18.70 -16.26
CA THR A 214 -6.29 19.29 -15.72
C THR A 214 -7.01 18.31 -14.80
N VAL A 215 -7.24 17.08 -15.27
CA VAL A 215 -7.97 16.06 -14.51
C VAL A 215 -7.20 15.70 -13.23
N ILE A 216 -5.94 15.28 -13.36
CA ILE A 216 -5.16 14.78 -12.22
C ILE A 216 -4.97 15.88 -11.16
N ARG A 217 -4.64 17.11 -11.57
CA ARG A 217 -4.46 18.23 -10.63
C ARG A 217 -5.72 18.47 -9.80
N GLN A 218 -6.90 18.43 -10.41
CA GLN A 218 -8.17 18.58 -9.68
C GLN A 218 -8.41 17.41 -8.73
N ARG A 219 -8.21 16.15 -9.18
CA ARG A 219 -8.49 14.95 -8.37
C ARG A 219 -7.67 14.90 -7.09
N PHE A 220 -6.41 15.34 -7.14
CA PHE A 220 -5.49 15.29 -6.01
C PHE A 220 -5.34 16.61 -5.27
N ALA A 221 -6.10 17.66 -5.62
CA ALA A 221 -6.00 18.99 -5.01
C ALA A 221 -6.21 19.00 -3.49
N ARG A 222 -6.95 18.03 -2.96
CA ARG A 222 -7.25 17.86 -1.53
C ARG A 222 -6.54 16.65 -0.89
N SER A 223 -5.66 15.98 -1.62
CA SER A 223 -4.89 14.85 -1.10
C SER A 223 -3.84 15.31 -0.07
N PRO A 224 -3.46 14.47 0.92
CA PRO A 224 -2.33 14.76 1.79
C PRO A 224 -1.03 15.06 1.03
N GLY A 225 -0.83 14.41 -0.12
CA GLY A 225 0.30 14.59 -1.02
C GLY A 225 0.17 15.70 -2.06
N ALA A 226 -0.83 16.58 -2.00
CA ALA A 226 -1.19 17.49 -3.08
C ALA A 226 -0.01 18.32 -3.60
N ALA A 227 0.86 18.82 -2.71
CA ALA A 227 2.04 19.60 -3.09
C ALA A 227 3.05 18.77 -3.91
N ALA A 228 3.37 17.55 -3.44
CA ALA A 228 4.30 16.65 -4.12
C ALA A 228 3.72 16.14 -5.45
N THR A 229 2.44 15.83 -5.50
CA THR A 229 1.73 15.46 -6.73
C THR A 229 1.76 16.62 -7.73
N THR A 230 1.41 17.84 -7.30
CA THR A 230 1.44 19.03 -8.15
C THR A 230 2.84 19.30 -8.70
N ALA A 231 3.89 19.19 -7.88
CA ALA A 231 5.27 19.32 -8.33
C ALA A 231 5.62 18.30 -9.43
N GLY A 232 5.20 17.04 -9.27
CA GLY A 232 5.40 15.99 -10.27
C GLY A 232 4.67 16.27 -11.60
N LEU A 233 3.42 16.72 -11.54
CA LEU A 233 2.64 17.08 -12.73
C LEU A 233 3.25 18.26 -13.49
N ARG A 234 3.66 19.31 -12.78
CA ARG A 234 4.31 20.49 -13.37
C ARG A 234 5.64 20.13 -14.01
N TRP A 235 6.44 19.31 -13.33
CA TRP A 235 7.69 18.80 -13.86
C TRP A 235 7.45 18.04 -15.18
N LEU A 236 6.43 17.19 -15.26
CA LEU A 236 6.14 16.44 -16.49
C LEU A 236 5.73 17.36 -17.64
N MET A 237 4.89 18.38 -17.38
CA MET A 237 4.56 19.42 -18.36
C MET A 237 5.83 20.10 -18.92
N GLN A 238 6.72 20.52 -18.03
CA GLN A 238 7.97 21.17 -18.40
C GLN A 238 8.92 20.25 -19.19
N ARG A 239 8.92 18.93 -18.88
CA ARG A 239 9.71 17.94 -19.64
C ARG A 239 9.23 17.82 -21.08
N TYR A 240 7.95 17.96 -21.33
CA TYR A 240 7.40 18.04 -22.69
C TYR A 240 7.54 19.43 -23.34
N GLY A 241 8.05 20.43 -22.61
CA GLY A 241 8.16 21.81 -23.09
C GLY A 241 6.86 22.61 -23.00
N PHE A 242 5.89 22.15 -22.21
CA PHE A 242 4.60 22.80 -22.02
C PHE A 242 4.58 23.68 -20.76
N ASP A 243 3.83 24.77 -20.81
CA ASP A 243 3.65 25.69 -19.70
C ASP A 243 2.54 25.19 -18.74
N PRO A 244 2.86 24.79 -17.49
CA PRO A 244 1.87 24.32 -16.52
C PRO A 244 0.99 25.44 -15.92
N ASP A 245 1.39 26.71 -16.10
CA ASP A 245 0.67 27.91 -15.64
C ASP A 245 -0.10 28.60 -16.76
N LEU A 246 -0.17 27.96 -17.93
CA LEU A 246 -0.84 28.50 -19.10
C LEU A 246 -2.30 28.86 -18.78
N ALA A 247 -2.59 30.16 -18.83
CA ALA A 247 -3.93 30.70 -18.70
C ALA A 247 -4.52 30.96 -20.09
N LEU A 248 -5.55 30.20 -20.48
CA LEU A 248 -6.26 30.37 -21.75
C LEU A 248 -7.73 30.67 -21.53
N ALA A 249 -8.32 31.43 -22.46
CA ALA A 249 -9.76 31.48 -22.62
C ALA A 249 -10.27 30.13 -23.16
N LEU A 250 -10.94 29.38 -22.30
CA LEU A 250 -11.34 27.99 -22.52
C LEU A 250 -12.36 27.82 -23.64
N ASP A 251 -13.05 28.92 -23.98
CA ASP A 251 -14.23 28.89 -24.85
C ASP A 251 -13.86 29.11 -26.33
N THR A 252 -12.73 29.76 -26.63
CA THR A 252 -12.42 30.26 -27.99
C THR A 252 -11.07 29.82 -28.56
N GLY A 253 -10.18 29.25 -27.76
CA GLY A 253 -8.86 28.80 -28.23
C GLY A 253 -8.91 27.54 -29.11
N ALA A 254 -8.23 27.57 -30.25
CA ALA A 254 -8.08 26.43 -31.17
C ALA A 254 -6.71 25.72 -31.06
N SER A 255 -5.82 26.17 -30.17
CA SER A 255 -4.54 25.50 -29.94
C SER A 255 -4.76 24.11 -29.33
N PRO A 256 -3.79 23.18 -29.50
CA PRO A 256 -3.90 21.86 -28.87
C PRO A 256 -3.99 21.94 -27.34
N SER A 257 -3.26 22.86 -26.73
CA SER A 257 -3.39 23.21 -25.31
C SER A 257 -4.82 23.64 -24.94
N ALA A 258 -5.47 24.52 -25.71
CA ALA A 258 -6.84 24.95 -25.47
C ALA A 258 -7.84 23.79 -25.58
N VAL A 259 -7.65 22.92 -26.58
CA VAL A 259 -8.44 21.70 -26.78
C VAL A 259 -8.31 20.77 -25.58
N GLY A 260 -7.08 20.48 -25.15
CA GLY A 260 -6.80 19.61 -24.03
C GLY A 260 -7.41 20.12 -22.72
N LEU A 261 -7.25 21.41 -22.42
CA LEU A 261 -7.86 22.06 -21.25
C LEU A 261 -9.38 21.90 -21.25
N ARG A 262 -10.03 22.12 -22.40
CA ARG A 262 -11.49 22.04 -22.54
C ARG A 262 -12.00 20.61 -22.33
N ILE A 263 -11.33 19.61 -22.92
CA ILE A 263 -11.64 18.18 -22.71
C ILE A 263 -11.52 17.83 -21.22
N GLY A 264 -10.39 18.17 -20.60
CA GLY A 264 -10.16 17.89 -19.18
C GLY A 264 -11.20 18.54 -18.27
N GLN A 265 -11.57 19.79 -18.53
CA GLN A 265 -12.63 20.48 -17.79
C GLN A 265 -13.99 19.84 -17.99
N LYS A 266 -14.33 19.47 -19.22
CA LYS A 266 -15.63 18.87 -19.50
C LYS A 266 -15.81 17.55 -18.76
N ILE A 267 -14.75 16.75 -18.66
CA ILE A 267 -14.73 15.53 -17.85
C ILE A 267 -14.96 15.85 -16.37
N LEU A 268 -14.33 16.89 -15.82
CA LEU A 268 -14.55 17.29 -14.43
C LEU A 268 -16.00 17.78 -14.20
N GLU A 269 -16.54 18.59 -15.10
CA GLU A 269 -17.90 19.12 -15.03
C GLU A 269 -18.97 18.01 -15.07
N LEU A 270 -18.90 17.13 -16.07
CA LEU A 270 -19.89 16.07 -16.29
C LEU A 270 -19.93 15.04 -15.15
N ASN A 271 -18.84 14.95 -14.39
CA ASN A 271 -18.66 13.98 -13.32
C ASN A 271 -18.72 14.61 -11.92
N LEU A 272 -19.01 15.90 -11.77
CA LEU A 272 -19.19 16.50 -10.44
C LEU A 272 -20.45 15.96 -9.73
N ALA A 273 -21.48 15.63 -10.51
CA ALA A 273 -22.76 15.08 -10.06
C ALA A 273 -22.94 13.60 -10.45
N ASP A 274 -21.86 12.85 -10.60
CA ASP A 274 -21.91 11.42 -10.94
C ASP A 274 -22.27 10.52 -9.76
N GLY A 275 -22.53 11.07 -8.57
CA GLY A 275 -22.88 10.30 -7.38
C GLY A 275 -21.69 9.86 -6.52
N ALA A 276 -20.45 10.22 -6.88
CA ALA A 276 -19.27 10.02 -6.01
C ALA A 276 -19.21 11.00 -4.82
N ASN A 277 -19.97 12.09 -4.88
CA ASN A 277 -20.02 13.17 -3.88
C ASN A 277 -18.68 13.91 -3.68
N GLU A 278 -17.99 14.19 -4.79
CA GLU A 278 -16.67 14.83 -4.78
C GLU A 278 -16.65 16.22 -4.14
N SER A 279 -17.68 17.04 -4.38
CA SER A 279 -17.75 18.41 -3.85
C SER A 279 -17.65 18.45 -2.32
N ALA A 280 -18.29 17.49 -1.66
CA ALA A 280 -18.24 17.25 -0.22
C ALA A 280 -17.12 16.29 0.20
N THR A 281 -15.99 16.27 -0.51
CA THR A 281 -14.80 15.46 -0.18
C THR A 281 -15.08 13.96 -0.08
N TYR A 282 -15.99 13.46 -0.92
CA TYR A 282 -16.40 12.04 -0.94
C TYR A 282 -17.03 11.57 0.38
N ALA A 283 -17.56 12.49 1.19
CA ALA A 283 -18.32 12.13 2.40
C ALA A 283 -19.48 11.19 2.03
N ASN A 284 -19.79 10.24 2.91
CA ASN A 284 -20.87 9.28 2.68
C ASN A 284 -22.21 10.00 2.49
N ALA A 285 -22.78 9.92 1.29
CA ALA A 285 -24.08 10.50 0.92
C ALA A 285 -25.18 9.43 0.77
N THR A 286 -24.86 8.17 1.02
CA THR A 286 -25.79 7.03 0.81
C THR A 286 -26.72 6.76 2.00
N GLY A 287 -26.52 7.46 3.12
CA GLY A 287 -27.23 7.21 4.38
C GLY A 287 -26.74 5.98 5.15
N TYR A 288 -25.70 5.28 4.68
CA TYR A 288 -25.16 4.11 5.39
C TYR A 288 -24.72 4.47 6.80
N THR A 289 -25.13 3.65 7.77
CA THR A 289 -24.65 3.66 9.15
C THR A 289 -24.36 2.24 9.56
N ALA A 290 -23.20 2.00 10.20
CA ALA A 290 -22.86 0.67 10.68
C ALA A 290 -23.88 0.23 11.76
N ALA A 291 -24.39 -0.99 11.63
CA ALA A 291 -25.34 -1.52 12.60
C ALA A 291 -24.69 -1.87 13.94
N ASN A 292 -23.41 -2.30 13.91
CA ASN A 292 -22.68 -2.69 15.10
C ASN A 292 -21.88 -1.53 15.72
N PRO A 293 -21.75 -1.50 17.06
CA PRO A 293 -20.79 -0.63 17.73
C PRO A 293 -19.35 -1.02 17.37
N ALA A 294 -18.44 -0.05 17.41
CA ALA A 294 -17.05 -0.30 17.02
C ALA A 294 -16.36 -1.36 17.90
N LEU A 295 -15.58 -2.24 17.27
CA LEU A 295 -14.72 -3.21 17.93
C LEU A 295 -13.46 -2.49 18.46
N VAL A 296 -13.34 -2.37 19.78
CA VAL A 296 -12.11 -1.90 20.41
C VAL A 296 -11.07 -3.04 20.40
N VAL A 297 -10.21 -3.07 19.39
CA VAL A 297 -9.39 -4.24 19.02
C VAL A 297 -8.50 -4.75 20.16
N ARG A 298 -8.02 -3.84 21.01
CA ARG A 298 -7.16 -4.14 22.16
C ARG A 298 -7.83 -4.93 23.28
N TYR A 299 -9.15 -5.08 23.27
CA TYR A 299 -9.90 -5.85 24.25
C TYR A 299 -10.37 -7.19 23.65
N SER A 300 -10.49 -8.20 24.52
CA SER A 300 -10.99 -9.52 24.18
C SER A 300 -12.46 -9.49 23.79
N GLY A 301 -12.81 -10.30 22.80
CA GLY A 301 -14.17 -10.50 22.33
C GLY A 301 -14.62 -9.44 21.34
N VAL A 302 -15.93 -9.31 21.16
CA VAL A 302 -16.53 -8.35 20.20
C VAL A 302 -17.28 -7.18 20.83
N GLY A 303 -17.41 -7.15 22.15
CA GLY A 303 -18.27 -6.21 22.87
C GLY A 303 -19.73 -6.66 22.94
N ALA A 304 -20.57 -5.83 23.56
CA ALA A 304 -21.99 -6.12 23.74
C ALA A 304 -22.82 -5.73 22.50
N ASN A 305 -23.97 -6.41 22.31
CA ASN A 305 -24.97 -6.08 21.30
C ASN A 305 -24.46 -6.08 19.84
N VAL A 306 -23.55 -7.02 19.52
CA VAL A 306 -23.04 -7.21 18.15
C VAL A 306 -23.87 -8.25 17.41
N ASP A 307 -24.35 -7.89 16.21
CA ASP A 307 -24.86 -8.83 15.22
C ASP A 307 -23.67 -9.42 14.42
N PRO A 308 -23.37 -10.73 14.55
CA PRO A 308 -22.23 -11.35 13.88
C PRO A 308 -22.38 -11.41 12.36
N ASN A 309 -23.56 -11.13 11.81
CA ASN A 309 -23.77 -11.08 10.37
C ASN A 309 -23.44 -9.71 9.77
N ARG A 310 -23.21 -8.68 10.60
CA ARG A 310 -23.08 -7.28 10.17
C ARG A 310 -21.66 -6.77 10.33
N TRP A 311 -21.24 -5.83 9.48
CA TRP A 311 -19.93 -5.21 9.59
C TRP A 311 -19.78 -4.48 10.92
N GLN A 312 -18.62 -4.64 11.53
CA GLN A 312 -18.25 -3.96 12.76
C GLN A 312 -17.05 -3.06 12.46
N PRO A 313 -17.20 -1.72 12.56
CA PRO A 313 -16.07 -0.81 12.45
C PRO A 313 -15.01 -1.11 13.51
N LEU A 314 -13.74 -0.92 13.19
CA LEU A 314 -12.66 -1.12 14.16
C LEU A 314 -12.25 0.20 14.81
N ASP A 315 -12.05 0.19 16.12
CA ASP A 315 -11.43 1.25 16.91
C ASP A 315 -9.98 0.85 17.22
N LEU A 316 -9.05 1.59 16.61
CA LEU A 316 -7.61 1.35 16.67
C LEU A 316 -6.91 2.53 17.36
N LEU A 317 -6.08 2.22 18.35
CA LEU A 317 -5.30 3.22 19.11
C LEU A 317 -4.37 4.05 18.23
N ASN A 318 -3.80 3.42 17.20
CA ASN A 318 -2.92 4.05 16.23
C ASN A 318 -3.28 3.49 14.86
N THR A 319 -3.69 4.36 13.95
CA THR A 319 -4.00 3.98 12.57
C THR A 319 -2.96 4.53 11.61
N VAL A 320 -2.50 3.65 10.73
CA VAL A 320 -1.66 3.97 9.59
C VAL A 320 -2.37 3.38 8.39
N THR A 321 -2.62 4.22 7.39
CA THR A 321 -3.27 3.80 6.15
C THR A 321 -2.45 2.74 5.43
N GLN A 322 -3.09 2.06 4.46
CA GLN A 322 -2.45 1.05 3.63
C GLN A 322 -1.14 1.54 2.99
N ASN A 323 -1.07 2.82 2.59
CA ASN A 323 0.11 3.48 2.04
C ASN A 323 0.91 4.31 3.07
N GLY A 324 0.86 3.97 4.37
CA GLY A 324 1.80 4.49 5.36
C GLY A 324 1.48 5.87 5.97
N LEU A 325 0.37 6.52 5.61
CA LEU A 325 -0.05 7.79 6.24
C LEU A 325 -0.60 7.56 7.65
N VAL A 326 -0.07 8.28 8.64
CA VAL A 326 -0.50 8.18 10.05
C VAL A 326 -1.76 9.02 10.28
N LEU A 327 -2.83 8.39 10.80
CA LEU A 327 -4.10 9.05 11.11
C LEU A 327 -4.36 9.19 12.62
N GLY A 328 -3.59 8.50 13.48
CA GLY A 328 -3.76 8.52 14.95
C GLY A 328 -4.85 7.56 15.44
N ALA A 329 -5.41 7.79 16.63
CA ALA A 329 -6.53 6.98 17.12
C ALA A 329 -7.77 7.25 16.26
N SER A 330 -8.39 6.21 15.69
CA SER A 330 -9.58 6.39 14.86
C SER A 330 -10.52 5.19 14.89
N VAL A 331 -11.81 5.52 14.77
CA VAL A 331 -12.87 4.55 14.46
C VAL A 331 -13.06 4.55 12.96
N GLN A 332 -13.05 3.36 12.37
CA GLN A 332 -13.24 3.19 10.92
C GLN A 332 -14.62 3.70 10.47
N GLY A 333 -14.65 4.39 9.32
CA GLY A 333 -15.87 4.66 8.55
C GLY A 333 -15.89 3.81 7.28
N PHE A 334 -17.06 3.60 6.67
CA PHE A 334 -17.16 2.85 5.41
C PHE A 334 -16.57 3.65 4.25
N VAL A 335 -15.29 3.42 3.96
CA VAL A 335 -14.56 4.03 2.84
C VAL A 335 -15.20 3.58 1.52
N GLY A 336 -15.54 4.55 0.66
CA GLY A 336 -16.05 4.28 -0.68
C GLY A 336 -17.56 3.97 -0.77
N ALA A 337 -18.35 4.21 0.29
CA ALA A 337 -19.79 3.91 0.30
C ALA A 337 -20.55 4.51 -0.90
N ASN A 338 -20.14 5.69 -1.38
CA ASN A 338 -20.75 6.38 -2.53
C ASN A 338 -20.60 5.63 -3.86
N ALA A 339 -19.76 4.60 -3.96
CA ALA A 339 -19.65 3.77 -5.16
C ALA A 339 -20.99 3.08 -5.51
N LYS A 340 -21.90 2.94 -4.54
CA LYS A 340 -23.29 2.50 -4.78
C LYS A 340 -24.06 3.43 -5.71
N THR A 341 -23.85 4.74 -5.58
CA THR A 341 -24.55 5.79 -6.34
C THR A 341 -23.70 6.38 -7.45
N THR A 342 -22.42 6.01 -7.51
CA THR A 342 -21.49 6.49 -8.54
C THR A 342 -21.88 5.91 -9.90
N ARG A 343 -21.95 6.77 -10.92
CA ARG A 343 -22.25 6.43 -12.31
C ARG A 343 -21.26 5.39 -12.80
N THR A 344 -21.78 4.29 -13.33
CA THR A 344 -21.02 3.20 -13.95
C THR A 344 -20.68 3.53 -15.41
N PHE A 345 -19.74 2.79 -15.98
CA PHE A 345 -19.42 2.85 -17.40
C PHE A 345 -20.33 1.94 -18.22
N ALA A 346 -20.36 0.64 -17.90
CA ALA A 346 -21.12 -0.38 -18.62
C ALA A 346 -22.10 -1.15 -17.73
N LEU A 347 -21.89 -1.20 -16.40
CA LEU A 347 -22.78 -1.91 -15.48
C LEU A 347 -24.17 -1.28 -15.40
N ALA A 348 -25.20 -2.13 -15.52
CA ALA A 348 -26.60 -1.74 -15.32
C ALA A 348 -26.96 -1.69 -13.83
N ARG A 349 -27.80 -0.70 -13.47
CA ARG A 349 -28.30 -0.51 -12.11
C ARG A 349 -29.80 -0.28 -12.09
N THR A 350 -30.42 -0.69 -11.00
CA THR A 350 -31.77 -0.31 -10.64
C THR A 350 -31.82 1.18 -10.25
N ALA A 351 -33.02 1.78 -10.21
CA ALA A 351 -33.20 3.20 -9.89
C ALA A 351 -32.70 3.58 -8.49
N ASP A 352 -32.68 2.63 -7.55
CA ASP A 352 -32.14 2.76 -6.20
C ASP A 352 -30.64 2.40 -6.10
N GLY A 353 -29.98 2.11 -7.22
CA GLY A 353 -28.52 1.95 -7.32
C GLY A 353 -27.98 0.55 -6.98
N PHE A 354 -28.84 -0.46 -6.89
CA PHE A 354 -28.39 -1.85 -6.81
C PHE A 354 -28.01 -2.39 -8.19
N LEU A 355 -27.30 -3.51 -8.22
CA LEU A 355 -26.97 -4.19 -9.48
C LEU A 355 -28.22 -4.85 -10.04
N SER A 356 -28.45 -4.72 -11.34
CA SER A 356 -29.63 -5.31 -11.99
C SER A 356 -29.47 -6.81 -12.22
N ASP A 357 -28.30 -7.24 -12.74
CA ASP A 357 -28.08 -8.64 -13.19
C ASP A 357 -26.83 -9.30 -12.58
N ASP A 358 -25.91 -8.52 -11.98
CA ASP A 358 -24.59 -8.98 -11.50
C ASP A 358 -24.50 -9.19 -9.97
N ASP A 359 -25.63 -9.49 -9.31
CA ASP A 359 -25.66 -9.78 -7.87
C ASP A 359 -25.52 -11.30 -7.61
N PRO A 360 -24.40 -11.77 -7.03
CA PRO A 360 -24.20 -13.19 -6.72
C PRO A 360 -25.05 -13.71 -5.55
N GLY A 361 -25.84 -12.86 -4.90
CA GLY A 361 -26.61 -13.20 -3.71
C GLY A 361 -25.84 -12.98 -2.39
N PRO A 362 -26.52 -13.11 -1.25
CA PRO A 362 -25.93 -12.85 0.06
C PRO A 362 -24.87 -13.91 0.44
N PRO A 363 -23.85 -13.52 1.23
CA PRO A 363 -22.94 -14.51 1.80
C PRO A 363 -23.66 -15.36 2.86
N PRO A 364 -23.12 -16.53 3.23
CA PRO A 364 -23.63 -17.31 4.35
C PRO A 364 -23.73 -16.50 5.65
N ARG A 365 -24.71 -16.84 6.48
CA ARG A 365 -25.05 -16.12 7.71
C ARG A 365 -25.19 -17.08 8.87
N LEU A 366 -24.84 -16.62 10.06
CA LEU A 366 -25.15 -17.29 11.32
C LEU A 366 -26.65 -17.15 11.59
N ASN A 367 -27.44 -18.10 11.04
CA ASN A 367 -28.89 -18.12 11.15
C ASN A 367 -29.39 -19.51 11.62
N PRO A 368 -29.90 -19.65 12.85
CA PRO A 368 -30.43 -20.91 13.36
C PRO A 368 -31.57 -21.51 12.51
N ALA A 369 -32.36 -20.67 11.83
CA ALA A 369 -33.44 -21.10 10.95
C ALA A 369 -32.94 -21.62 9.58
N ASN A 370 -31.66 -21.42 9.25
CA ASN A 370 -31.03 -21.97 8.05
C ASN A 370 -29.73 -22.70 8.43
N PRO A 371 -29.81 -23.99 8.81
CA PRO A 371 -28.67 -24.76 9.29
C PRO A 371 -27.51 -24.87 8.30
N ALA A 372 -27.80 -24.89 6.99
CA ALA A 372 -26.77 -24.96 5.94
C ALA A 372 -25.96 -23.65 5.90
N SER A 373 -26.64 -22.50 5.81
CA SER A 373 -25.99 -21.19 5.82
C SER A 373 -25.17 -20.94 7.09
N ARG A 374 -25.69 -21.41 8.22
CA ARG A 374 -25.02 -21.37 9.52
C ARG A 374 -23.76 -22.24 9.57
N ALA A 375 -23.82 -23.45 9.03
CA ALA A 375 -22.67 -24.34 8.94
C ALA A 375 -21.58 -23.74 8.05
N ASP A 376 -21.95 -23.17 6.91
CA ASP A 376 -21.01 -22.51 5.99
C ASP A 376 -20.34 -21.27 6.62
N TYR A 377 -21.10 -20.46 7.37
CA TYR A 377 -20.54 -19.32 8.11
C TYR A 377 -19.47 -19.76 9.13
N ILE A 378 -19.74 -20.83 9.89
CA ILE A 378 -18.79 -21.39 10.85
C ILE A 378 -17.58 -21.99 10.11
N ALA A 379 -17.81 -22.71 9.01
CA ALA A 379 -16.75 -23.31 8.21
C ALA A 379 -15.78 -22.26 7.64
N GLN A 380 -16.28 -21.12 7.18
CA GLN A 380 -15.44 -20.00 6.70
C GLN A 380 -14.55 -19.43 7.81
N ALA A 381 -15.06 -19.32 9.04
CA ALA A 381 -14.23 -18.87 10.18
C ALA A 381 -13.12 -19.88 10.50
N VAL A 382 -13.43 -21.19 10.46
CA VAL A 382 -12.45 -22.27 10.63
C VAL A 382 -11.41 -22.26 9.51
N GLU A 383 -11.81 -21.99 8.26
CA GLU A 383 -10.90 -21.90 7.13
C GLU A 383 -9.87 -20.77 7.33
N VAL A 384 -10.31 -19.58 7.76
CA VAL A 384 -9.42 -18.45 8.06
C VAL A 384 -8.45 -18.81 9.20
N LEU A 385 -8.91 -19.47 10.26
CA LEU A 385 -8.04 -19.96 11.34
C LEU A 385 -7.02 -21.00 10.82
N THR A 386 -7.43 -21.85 9.88
CA THR A 386 -6.55 -22.81 9.21
C THR A 386 -5.43 -22.10 8.47
N TYR A 387 -5.75 -21.12 7.64
CA TYR A 387 -4.73 -20.32 6.94
C TYR A 387 -3.84 -19.55 7.90
N SER A 388 -4.38 -18.99 8.99
CA SER A 388 -3.59 -18.32 10.02
C SER A 388 -2.56 -19.27 10.67
N SER A 389 -2.93 -20.54 10.87
CA SER A 389 -2.03 -21.57 11.42
C SER A 389 -0.87 -21.95 10.49
N HIS A 390 -0.98 -21.65 9.19
CA HIS A 390 0.05 -21.96 8.19
C HIS A 390 1.16 -20.90 8.10
N LEU A 391 1.04 -19.77 8.79
CA LEU A 391 1.94 -18.60 8.66
C LEU A 391 3.26 -18.76 9.42
N THR A 392 3.78 -19.99 9.51
CA THR A 392 5.06 -20.32 10.15
C THR A 392 5.99 -21.03 9.19
N ALA A 393 7.28 -20.72 9.26
CA ALA A 393 8.32 -21.49 8.57
C ALA A 393 8.83 -22.68 9.41
N ALA A 394 8.47 -22.72 10.71
CA ALA A 394 9.02 -23.69 11.66
C ALA A 394 8.43 -25.10 11.52
N ASP A 395 7.34 -25.28 10.76
CA ASP A 395 6.72 -26.59 10.53
C ASP A 395 7.44 -27.42 9.44
N GLY A 396 8.41 -26.84 8.74
CA GLY A 396 9.13 -27.47 7.64
C GLY A 396 8.28 -27.72 6.38
N ALA A 397 7.04 -27.25 6.34
CA ALA A 397 6.15 -27.47 5.21
C ALA A 397 6.63 -26.67 4.00
N LYS A 398 6.84 -27.35 2.87
CA LYS A 398 7.27 -26.75 1.61
C LYS A 398 6.17 -26.77 0.55
N VAL A 399 6.17 -25.76 -0.30
CA VAL A 399 5.32 -25.66 -1.49
C VAL A 399 6.20 -25.39 -2.71
N ASP A 400 5.89 -26.05 -3.83
CA ASP A 400 6.50 -25.76 -5.12
C ASP A 400 5.79 -24.57 -5.74
N ILE A 401 6.46 -23.42 -5.81
CA ILE A 401 5.92 -22.18 -6.37
C ILE A 401 6.30 -21.96 -7.83
N SER A 402 6.82 -23.00 -8.51
CA SER A 402 7.09 -22.90 -9.93
C SER A 402 5.78 -22.72 -10.73
N PRO A 403 5.82 -22.02 -11.88
CA PRO A 403 4.66 -21.93 -12.76
C PRO A 403 4.13 -23.29 -13.20
N GLY A 404 4.92 -24.37 -13.09
CA GLY A 404 4.49 -25.74 -13.38
C GLY A 404 3.62 -26.41 -12.33
N LYS A 405 3.45 -25.82 -11.13
CA LYS A 405 2.67 -26.41 -10.03
C LYS A 405 1.56 -25.52 -9.48
N ILE A 406 1.74 -24.21 -9.52
CA ILE A 406 0.76 -23.24 -9.02
C ILE A 406 0.35 -22.29 -10.14
N LEU A 407 -0.75 -21.55 -9.94
CA LEU A 407 -1.43 -20.71 -10.95
C LEU A 407 -2.21 -21.53 -11.98
N ASN A 408 -2.59 -20.90 -13.11
CA ASN A 408 -3.50 -21.48 -14.11
C ASN A 408 -4.85 -21.92 -13.51
N ASN A 409 -5.41 -21.06 -12.66
CA ASN A 409 -6.68 -21.30 -12.00
C ASN A 409 -7.83 -21.14 -13.01
N PRO A 410 -8.75 -22.12 -13.12
CA PRO A 410 -10.05 -21.88 -13.73
C PRO A 410 -10.74 -20.69 -13.07
N LEU A 411 -11.53 -19.95 -13.86
CA LEU A 411 -12.30 -18.82 -13.37
C LEU A 411 -13.12 -19.21 -12.12
N GLY A 412 -12.98 -18.42 -11.06
CA GLY A 412 -13.73 -18.60 -9.81
C GLY A 412 -13.15 -19.64 -8.86
N THR A 413 -11.95 -20.18 -9.12
CA THR A 413 -11.34 -21.23 -8.28
C THR A 413 -9.92 -20.89 -7.86
N ASN A 414 -9.42 -21.57 -6.82
CA ASN A 414 -8.00 -21.59 -6.45
C ASN A 414 -7.44 -23.02 -6.55
N ALA A 415 -7.83 -23.75 -7.59
CA ALA A 415 -7.53 -25.18 -7.80
C ALA A 415 -6.68 -25.44 -9.07
N GLY A 416 -6.02 -24.40 -9.57
CA GLY A 416 -5.12 -24.47 -10.71
C GLY A 416 -3.94 -25.40 -10.44
N ARG A 417 -3.41 -25.97 -11.53
CA ARG A 417 -2.33 -26.96 -11.49
C ARG A 417 -1.05 -26.48 -12.18
N GLY A 418 -0.96 -25.16 -12.43
CA GLY A 418 0.13 -24.55 -13.18
C GLY A 418 0.11 -24.81 -14.70
N HIS A 419 1.16 -24.35 -15.36
CA HIS A 419 1.48 -24.53 -16.78
C HIS A 419 2.57 -25.58 -16.92
N ALA A 420 2.22 -26.76 -17.45
CA ALA A 420 3.14 -27.91 -17.51
C ALA A 420 4.43 -27.63 -18.32
N VAL A 421 4.37 -26.74 -19.30
CA VAL A 421 5.47 -26.44 -20.22
C VAL A 421 5.70 -24.93 -20.27
N ASN A 422 6.96 -24.52 -20.25
CA ASN A 422 7.36 -23.14 -20.47
C ASN A 422 7.24 -22.81 -21.97
N PRO A 423 6.40 -21.85 -22.37
CA PRO A 423 6.15 -21.55 -23.77
C PRO A 423 7.38 -20.96 -24.49
N ALA A 424 8.35 -20.40 -23.76
CA ALA A 424 9.57 -19.84 -24.35
C ALA A 424 10.65 -20.89 -24.61
N THR A 425 10.73 -21.95 -23.79
CA THR A 425 11.79 -22.97 -23.89
C THR A 425 11.30 -24.32 -24.42
N GLY A 426 9.99 -24.57 -24.37
CA GLY A 426 9.41 -25.88 -24.68
C GLY A 426 9.69 -26.96 -23.63
N LEU A 427 10.32 -26.61 -22.50
CA LEU A 427 10.68 -27.54 -21.42
C LEU A 427 9.77 -27.37 -20.20
N PRO A 428 9.63 -28.39 -19.33
CA PRO A 428 8.96 -28.24 -18.05
C PRO A 428 9.64 -27.21 -17.14
N TYR A 429 8.87 -26.52 -16.30
CA TYR A 429 9.43 -25.66 -15.26
C TYR A 429 10.13 -26.51 -14.18
N PRO A 430 11.37 -26.18 -13.80
CA PRO A 430 12.00 -26.83 -12.66
C PRO A 430 11.26 -26.49 -11.35
N PRO A 431 11.19 -27.41 -10.37
CA PRO A 431 10.59 -27.14 -9.07
C PRO A 431 11.25 -25.96 -8.36
N ASN A 432 10.44 -25.13 -7.70
CA ASN A 432 10.91 -24.05 -6.83
C ASN A 432 10.30 -24.23 -5.43
N LEU A 433 10.97 -25.03 -4.58
CA LEU A 433 10.48 -25.38 -3.26
C LEU A 433 10.83 -24.31 -2.23
N VAL A 434 9.82 -23.66 -1.68
CA VAL A 434 9.94 -22.64 -0.61
C VAL A 434 9.12 -23.03 0.60
N ASN A 435 9.40 -22.44 1.76
CA ASN A 435 8.57 -22.64 2.95
C ASN A 435 7.17 -22.08 2.70
N ARG A 436 6.13 -22.87 3.01
CA ARG A 436 4.73 -22.49 2.83
C ARG A 436 4.38 -21.22 3.60
N GLY A 437 4.80 -21.13 4.86
CA GLY A 437 4.51 -19.96 5.70
C GLY A 437 5.17 -18.68 5.21
N ASP A 438 6.39 -18.76 4.66
CA ASP A 438 7.07 -17.58 4.09
C ASP A 438 6.36 -17.12 2.82
N TYR A 439 6.02 -18.07 1.92
CA TYR A 439 5.28 -17.76 0.71
C TYR A 439 3.92 -17.12 1.00
N ALA A 440 3.15 -17.67 1.94
CA ALA A 440 1.84 -17.14 2.29
C ALA A 440 1.91 -15.71 2.87
N ARG A 441 2.91 -15.43 3.73
CA ARG A 441 3.14 -14.09 4.30
C ARG A 441 3.54 -13.07 3.24
N VAL A 442 4.50 -13.43 2.38
CA VAL A 442 4.93 -12.58 1.26
C VAL A 442 3.78 -12.30 0.30
N LEU A 443 2.99 -13.32 -0.05
CA LEU A 443 1.84 -13.15 -0.94
C LEU A 443 0.78 -12.24 -0.32
N ALA A 444 0.49 -12.40 0.97
CA ALA A 444 -0.44 -11.54 1.70
C ALA A 444 0.04 -10.08 1.74
N GLU A 445 1.34 -9.83 1.98
CA GLU A 445 1.90 -8.48 2.00
C GLU A 445 1.98 -7.83 0.61
N PHE A 446 2.31 -8.63 -0.42
CA PHE A 446 2.36 -8.17 -1.80
C PHE A 446 0.98 -7.68 -2.27
N TRP A 447 -0.07 -8.48 -2.05
CA TRP A 447 -1.44 -8.15 -2.47
C TRP A 447 -2.22 -7.32 -1.45
N ALA A 448 -1.75 -7.19 -0.21
CA ALA A 448 -2.23 -6.14 0.68
C ALA A 448 -1.77 -4.75 0.22
N ASP A 449 -1.01 -4.66 -0.89
CA ASP A 449 -0.48 -3.46 -1.52
C ASP A 449 0.08 -2.50 -0.45
N GLY A 450 1.23 -2.83 0.15
CA GLY A 450 1.79 -2.19 1.36
C GLY A 450 2.03 -0.65 1.33
N PRO A 451 2.90 -0.10 2.19
CA PRO A 451 2.96 1.35 2.50
C PRO A 451 3.32 2.30 1.33
N ALA A 452 3.52 1.81 0.11
CA ALA A 452 3.71 2.61 -1.10
C ALA A 452 2.67 2.27 -2.20
N SER A 453 1.51 1.78 -1.78
CA SER A 453 0.40 1.29 -2.60
C SER A 453 -0.11 2.27 -3.65
N GLU A 454 -0.39 1.77 -4.85
CA GLU A 454 -1.26 2.41 -5.84
C GLU A 454 -2.73 1.97 -5.68
N THR A 455 -3.07 1.27 -4.58
CA THR A 455 -4.31 0.51 -4.36
C THR A 455 -4.56 -0.55 -5.45
N PRO A 456 -5.51 -1.49 -5.27
CA PRO A 456 -5.74 -2.54 -6.27
C PRO A 456 -5.90 -2.06 -7.73
N PRO A 457 -6.72 -1.02 -8.04
CA PRO A 457 -6.85 -0.58 -9.44
C PRO A 457 -5.54 -0.02 -10.02
N GLY A 458 -4.70 0.64 -9.20
CA GLY A 458 -3.40 1.12 -9.64
C GLY A 458 -2.38 0.01 -9.80
N HIS A 459 -2.40 -1.03 -8.96
CA HIS A 459 -1.56 -2.22 -9.12
C HIS A 459 -1.83 -2.88 -10.49
N TRP A 460 -3.09 -3.01 -10.90
CA TRP A 460 -3.43 -3.55 -12.22
C TRP A 460 -2.94 -2.69 -13.38
N ASN A 461 -2.84 -1.36 -13.21
CA ASN A 461 -2.16 -0.52 -14.19
C ASN A 461 -0.66 -0.81 -14.25
N LEU A 462 0.00 -1.05 -13.11
CA LEU A 462 1.41 -1.47 -13.10
C LEU A 462 1.61 -2.80 -13.84
N VAL A 463 0.73 -3.78 -13.63
CA VAL A 463 0.78 -5.07 -14.34
C VAL A 463 0.61 -4.85 -15.85
N PHE A 464 -0.42 -4.12 -16.26
CA PHE A 464 -0.64 -3.78 -17.67
C PHE A 464 0.57 -3.07 -18.29
N ASN A 465 1.15 -2.12 -17.56
CA ASN A 465 2.33 -1.39 -17.98
C ASN A 465 3.56 -2.30 -18.14
N GLN A 466 3.82 -3.17 -17.17
CA GLN A 466 4.93 -4.13 -17.23
C GLN A 466 4.79 -5.08 -18.42
N ILE A 467 3.59 -5.58 -18.67
CA ILE A 467 3.31 -6.46 -19.81
C ILE A 467 3.48 -5.68 -21.12
N SER A 468 2.90 -4.48 -21.22
CA SER A 468 2.94 -3.66 -22.43
C SER A 468 4.33 -3.13 -22.77
N ASP A 469 5.16 -2.87 -21.76
CA ASP A 469 6.55 -2.43 -21.89
C ASP A 469 7.51 -3.60 -22.19
N HIS A 470 7.06 -4.86 -22.05
CA HIS A 470 7.91 -6.01 -22.27
C HIS A 470 8.32 -6.15 -23.75
N PRO A 471 9.60 -6.41 -24.08
CA PRO A 471 10.06 -6.49 -25.48
C PRO A 471 9.39 -7.57 -26.34
N LEU A 472 8.80 -8.59 -25.72
CA LEU A 472 8.04 -9.65 -26.41
C LEU A 472 6.56 -9.33 -26.59
N ALA A 473 6.07 -8.21 -26.08
CA ALA A 473 4.67 -7.83 -26.23
C ALA A 473 4.37 -7.50 -27.69
N THR A 474 3.27 -8.06 -28.21
CA THR A 474 2.73 -7.66 -29.51
C THR A 474 1.48 -6.82 -29.27
N HIS A 475 1.53 -5.55 -29.65
CA HIS A 475 0.45 -4.60 -29.44
C HIS A 475 -0.66 -4.80 -30.49
N ARG A 476 -1.38 -5.92 -30.43
CA ARG A 476 -2.49 -6.25 -31.34
C ARG A 476 -3.78 -6.38 -30.54
N LEU A 477 -4.82 -5.67 -30.98
CA LEU A 477 -6.11 -5.71 -30.31
C LEU A 477 -6.70 -7.12 -30.42
N LEU A 478 -7.10 -7.70 -29.28
CA LEU A 478 -7.63 -9.07 -29.18
C LEU A 478 -6.72 -10.14 -29.81
N GLY A 479 -5.40 -9.88 -29.88
CA GLY A 479 -4.42 -10.82 -30.44
C GLY A 479 -4.43 -10.98 -31.96
N SER A 480 -5.22 -10.18 -32.70
CA SER A 480 -5.34 -10.28 -34.16
C SER A 480 -5.30 -8.90 -34.84
N GLY A 481 -5.38 -8.85 -36.17
CA GLY A 481 -5.34 -7.59 -36.93
C GLY A 481 -3.95 -6.95 -36.96
N ALA A 482 -3.81 -5.74 -37.53
CA ALA A 482 -2.53 -5.02 -37.62
C ALA A 482 -2.01 -4.59 -36.22
N PRO A 483 -0.68 -4.51 -36.01
CA PRO A 483 -0.15 -3.99 -34.75
C PRO A 483 -0.50 -2.50 -34.62
N LEU A 484 -0.94 -2.12 -33.43
CA LEU A 484 -1.23 -0.74 -33.05
C LEU A 484 0.08 0.02 -32.78
N ARG A 485 0.05 1.34 -33.02
CA ARG A 485 1.14 2.21 -32.58
C ARG A 485 1.17 2.22 -31.05
N ARG A 486 2.35 2.44 -30.47
CA ARG A 486 2.52 2.40 -29.01
C ARG A 486 1.55 3.31 -28.25
N LEU A 487 1.35 4.55 -28.72
CA LEU A 487 0.41 5.49 -28.08
C LEU A 487 -1.05 4.99 -28.16
N GLU A 488 -1.45 4.46 -29.31
CA GLU A 488 -2.80 3.95 -29.56
C GLU A 488 -3.09 2.71 -28.69
N TRP A 489 -2.11 1.80 -28.58
CA TRP A 489 -2.17 0.67 -27.64
C TRP A 489 -2.41 1.13 -26.20
N ASP A 490 -1.60 2.09 -25.71
CA ASP A 490 -1.74 2.57 -24.33
C ASP A 490 -3.10 3.25 -24.11
N VAL A 491 -3.59 4.07 -25.06
CA VAL A 491 -4.89 4.76 -24.94
C VAL A 491 -6.04 3.76 -24.88
N ILE A 492 -6.08 2.79 -25.81
CA ILE A 492 -7.15 1.78 -25.86
C ILE A 492 -7.08 0.87 -24.63
N GLY A 493 -5.88 0.39 -24.28
CA GLY A 493 -5.67 -0.50 -23.15
C GLY A 493 -6.02 0.14 -21.82
N TYR A 494 -5.68 1.42 -21.59
CA TYR A 494 -6.08 2.12 -20.37
C TYR A 494 -7.58 2.35 -20.27
N VAL A 495 -8.27 2.66 -21.37
CA VAL A 495 -9.74 2.74 -21.34
C VAL A 495 -10.34 1.39 -20.97
N ALA A 496 -9.94 0.31 -21.65
CA ALA A 496 -10.46 -1.03 -21.37
C ALA A 496 -10.22 -1.43 -19.91
N LEU A 497 -8.99 -1.27 -19.42
CA LEU A 497 -8.61 -1.63 -18.07
C LEU A 497 -9.33 -0.77 -17.04
N ASN A 498 -9.25 0.55 -17.16
CA ASN A 498 -9.70 1.44 -16.10
C ASN A 498 -11.21 1.62 -16.09
N ALA A 499 -11.90 1.46 -17.22
CA ALA A 499 -13.35 1.35 -17.24
C ALA A 499 -13.82 0.07 -16.53
N ALA A 500 -13.17 -1.07 -16.79
CA ALA A 500 -13.45 -2.31 -16.09
C ALA A 500 -13.14 -2.20 -14.58
N MET A 501 -12.05 -1.53 -14.19
CA MET A 501 -11.72 -1.28 -12.78
C MET A 501 -12.77 -0.39 -12.10
N HIS A 502 -13.22 0.68 -12.77
CA HIS A 502 -14.24 1.58 -12.24
C HIS A 502 -15.56 0.84 -11.98
N ASP A 503 -15.98 0.02 -12.93
CA ASP A 503 -17.18 -0.80 -12.79
C ASP A 503 -16.99 -1.91 -11.73
N ALA A 504 -15.84 -2.56 -11.67
CA ALA A 504 -15.52 -3.53 -10.62
C ALA A 504 -15.61 -2.90 -9.21
N ALA A 505 -15.14 -1.67 -9.04
CA ALA A 505 -15.30 -0.92 -7.80
C ALA A 505 -16.77 -0.67 -7.47
N CYS A 506 -17.51 -0.15 -8.45
CA CYS A 506 -18.93 0.13 -8.36
C CYS A 506 -19.74 -1.12 -7.96
N ALA A 507 -19.48 -2.27 -8.59
CA ALA A 507 -20.12 -3.54 -8.24
C ALA A 507 -19.76 -4.00 -6.82
N ALA A 508 -18.47 -4.13 -6.51
CA ALA A 508 -18.02 -4.67 -5.23
C ALA A 508 -18.51 -3.81 -4.05
N TRP A 509 -18.46 -2.48 -4.15
CA TRP A 509 -18.91 -1.61 -3.07
C TRP A 509 -20.43 -1.51 -2.95
N THR A 510 -21.19 -1.66 -4.05
CA THR A 510 -22.65 -1.85 -3.94
C THR A 510 -22.98 -3.09 -3.14
N LEU A 511 -22.34 -4.23 -3.43
CA LEU A 511 -22.59 -5.48 -2.70
C LEU A 511 -22.14 -5.38 -1.24
N LYS A 512 -21.02 -4.70 -0.95
CA LYS A 512 -20.60 -4.40 0.43
C LYS A 512 -21.63 -3.59 1.19
N TRP A 513 -22.21 -2.58 0.54
CA TRP A 513 -23.28 -1.77 1.13
C TRP A 513 -24.55 -2.58 1.36
N GLN A 514 -24.96 -3.37 0.36
CA GLN A 514 -26.20 -4.14 0.37
C GLN A 514 -26.18 -5.27 1.41
N TYR A 515 -25.10 -6.03 1.48
CA TYR A 515 -25.01 -7.18 2.35
C TYR A 515 -24.40 -6.89 3.72
N ASP A 516 -23.68 -5.77 3.85
CA ASP A 516 -23.13 -5.25 5.10
C ASP A 516 -22.45 -6.35 5.93
N SER A 517 -21.71 -7.24 5.27
CA SER A 517 -21.24 -8.48 5.88
C SER A 517 -20.08 -8.25 6.86
N ALA A 518 -20.07 -9.02 7.96
CA ALA A 518 -19.00 -9.04 8.94
C ALA A 518 -17.62 -9.37 8.35
N ARG A 519 -16.56 -8.96 9.05
CA ARG A 519 -15.18 -9.32 8.75
C ARG A 519 -14.73 -10.50 9.63
N PRO A 520 -13.75 -11.32 9.19
CA PRO A 520 -13.32 -12.49 9.94
C PRO A 520 -12.93 -12.23 11.40
N ILE A 521 -12.36 -11.07 11.73
CA ILE A 521 -12.05 -10.72 13.13
C ILE A 521 -13.30 -10.71 14.02
N THR A 522 -14.41 -10.11 13.57
CA THR A 522 -15.69 -10.13 14.28
C THR A 522 -16.26 -11.54 14.31
N MET A 523 -16.26 -12.25 13.17
CA MET A 523 -16.80 -13.61 13.07
C MET A 523 -16.11 -14.56 14.06
N ILE A 524 -14.78 -14.64 14.01
CA ILE A 524 -13.96 -15.56 14.81
C ILE A 524 -14.06 -15.22 16.29
N ARG A 525 -13.90 -13.94 16.68
CA ARG A 525 -13.98 -13.53 18.09
C ARG A 525 -15.38 -13.75 18.66
N TYR A 526 -16.43 -13.53 17.86
CA TYR A 526 -17.81 -13.82 18.27
C TYR A 526 -17.99 -15.32 18.53
N LEU A 527 -17.68 -16.17 17.54
CA LEU A 527 -17.85 -17.63 17.64
C LEU A 527 -17.02 -18.21 18.80
N ALA A 528 -15.78 -17.73 18.99
CA ALA A 528 -14.93 -18.13 20.11
C ALA A 528 -15.53 -17.74 21.46
N GLY A 529 -16.11 -16.53 21.57
CA GLY A 529 -16.76 -16.06 22.79
C GLY A 529 -18.01 -16.87 23.16
N ARG A 530 -18.74 -17.41 22.16
CA ARG A 530 -19.88 -18.33 22.41
C ARG A 530 -19.42 -19.65 23.02
N GLY A 531 -18.20 -20.09 22.75
CA GLY A 531 -17.62 -21.33 23.25
C GLY A 531 -17.44 -22.38 22.17
N GLN A 532 -17.55 -23.66 22.52
CA GLN A 532 -17.35 -24.77 21.57
C GLN A 532 -18.67 -25.40 21.09
N SER A 533 -18.71 -25.92 19.87
CA SER A 533 -19.91 -26.50 19.25
C SER A 533 -19.85 -28.00 18.97
N SER A 534 -18.82 -28.70 19.44
CA SER A 534 -18.59 -30.13 19.13
C SER A 534 -19.23 -31.10 20.11
N ASP A 535 -19.23 -30.80 21.41
CA ASP A 535 -19.69 -31.74 22.44
C ASP A 535 -20.57 -31.04 23.50
N PRO A 536 -21.89 -31.30 23.53
CA PRO A 536 -22.80 -30.76 24.54
C PRO A 536 -22.44 -31.08 26.00
N ALA A 537 -21.64 -32.11 26.26
CA ALA A 537 -21.21 -32.51 27.60
C ALA A 537 -19.99 -31.73 28.10
N LEU A 538 -19.25 -31.06 27.21
CA LEU A 538 -18.09 -30.27 27.59
C LEU A 538 -18.48 -28.84 28.03
N PRO A 539 -17.68 -28.19 28.90
CA PRO A 539 -17.89 -26.81 29.29
C PRO A 539 -18.04 -25.86 28.10
N ARG A 540 -18.83 -24.79 28.31
CA ARG A 540 -19.06 -23.71 27.33
C ARG A 540 -19.52 -24.25 25.97
N TYR A 541 -20.35 -25.30 25.96
CA TYR A 541 -21.03 -25.71 24.75
C TYR A 541 -22.00 -24.60 24.29
N HIS A 542 -21.91 -24.25 23.02
CA HIS A 542 -22.91 -23.45 22.34
C HIS A 542 -22.96 -23.88 20.88
N ALA A 543 -24.16 -24.06 20.33
CA ALA A 543 -24.28 -24.51 18.95
C ALA A 543 -23.55 -23.53 18.00
N ASP A 544 -23.68 -22.21 18.21
CA ASP A 544 -23.00 -21.16 17.44
C ASP A 544 -21.56 -20.89 17.92
N GLY A 545 -20.92 -21.85 18.57
CA GLY A 545 -19.51 -21.82 18.95
C GLY A 545 -18.59 -22.32 17.84
N LEU A 546 -17.28 -22.22 18.07
CA LEU A 546 -16.28 -22.84 17.20
C LEU A 546 -16.25 -24.37 17.42
N PRO A 547 -16.12 -25.19 16.36
CA PRO A 547 -15.92 -26.62 16.54
C PRO A 547 -14.54 -26.89 17.13
N LEU A 548 -14.44 -27.91 17.98
CA LEU A 548 -13.16 -28.43 18.47
C LEU A 548 -12.47 -29.22 17.35
N ILE A 549 -11.24 -28.83 17.04
CA ILE A 549 -10.38 -29.47 16.05
C ILE A 549 -9.02 -29.71 16.74
N PRO A 550 -8.67 -30.96 17.09
CA PRO A 550 -7.42 -31.26 17.80
C PRO A 550 -6.20 -30.65 17.12
N GLY A 551 -5.35 -29.96 17.89
CA GLY A 551 -4.16 -29.29 17.38
C GLY A 551 -4.40 -27.96 16.67
N GLN A 552 -5.66 -27.48 16.60
CA GLN A 552 -6.03 -26.24 15.92
C GLN A 552 -7.02 -25.37 16.70
N ILE A 553 -8.14 -25.93 17.17
CA ILE A 553 -9.17 -25.25 17.96
C ILE A 553 -9.48 -26.13 19.16
N GLU A 554 -9.12 -25.68 20.35
CA GLU A 554 -9.17 -26.50 21.56
C GLU A 554 -9.86 -25.80 22.71
N LEU A 555 -10.56 -26.58 23.53
CA LEU A 555 -11.00 -26.14 24.84
C LEU A 555 -9.77 -26.08 25.77
N ILE A 556 -9.57 -24.94 26.43
CA ILE A 556 -8.50 -24.80 27.42
C ILE A 556 -8.92 -25.57 28.67
N THR A 557 -8.25 -26.68 28.94
CA THR A 557 -8.47 -27.49 30.15
C THR A 557 -7.39 -27.21 31.19
N ALA A 558 -7.67 -27.50 32.46
CA ALA A 558 -6.68 -27.43 33.54
C ALA A 558 -5.43 -28.27 33.23
N ALA A 559 -5.60 -29.44 32.59
CA ALA A 559 -4.48 -30.27 32.14
C ALA A 559 -3.67 -29.59 31.04
N SER A 560 -4.32 -29.03 30.01
CA SER A 560 -3.61 -28.36 28.91
C SER A 560 -2.90 -27.07 29.32
N ALA A 561 -3.34 -26.45 30.41
CA ALA A 561 -2.81 -25.19 30.93
C ALA A 561 -1.90 -25.36 32.16
N ALA A 562 -1.58 -26.59 32.55
CA ALA A 562 -0.61 -26.85 33.61
C ALA A 562 0.81 -26.38 33.18
N PRO A 563 1.73 -26.12 34.13
CA PRO A 563 3.11 -25.72 33.81
C PRO A 563 3.79 -26.70 32.83
N GLY A 564 4.45 -26.16 31.81
CA GLY A 564 5.10 -26.92 30.73
C GLY A 564 4.14 -27.48 29.67
N GLN A 565 2.84 -27.21 29.77
CA GLN A 565 1.84 -27.66 28.78
C GLN A 565 1.51 -26.57 27.76
N ARG A 566 0.94 -27.00 26.63
CA ARG A 566 0.74 -26.16 25.44
C ARG A 566 -0.11 -24.90 25.64
N HIS A 567 -0.99 -24.85 26.66
CA HIS A 567 -1.83 -23.70 26.99
C HIS A 567 -1.42 -23.02 28.31
N GLU A 568 -0.21 -23.26 28.83
CA GLU A 568 0.25 -22.69 30.12
C GLU A 568 0.02 -21.16 30.22
N PHE A 569 0.36 -20.42 29.17
CA PHE A 569 0.18 -18.96 29.12
C PHE A 569 -1.29 -18.51 29.00
N LEU A 570 -2.22 -19.45 28.80
CA LEU A 570 -3.66 -19.24 28.78
C LEU A 570 -4.35 -19.79 30.05
N ALA A 571 -3.61 -20.13 31.12
CA ALA A 571 -4.17 -20.75 32.33
C ALA A 571 -5.30 -19.95 32.99
N ARG A 572 -5.28 -18.62 32.89
CA ARG A 572 -6.38 -17.76 33.39
C ARG A 572 -7.69 -17.90 32.60
N PHE A 573 -7.67 -18.60 31.46
CA PHE A 573 -8.78 -18.76 30.52
C PHE A 573 -9.26 -20.21 30.42
N VAL A 574 -8.98 -21.06 31.42
CA VAL A 574 -9.54 -22.43 31.48
C VAL A 574 -11.06 -22.39 31.30
N GLY A 575 -11.56 -23.23 30.38
CA GLY A 575 -12.95 -23.28 29.94
C GLY A 575 -13.25 -22.46 28.68
N GLN A 576 -12.33 -21.62 28.20
CA GLN A 576 -12.47 -20.85 26.96
C GLN A 576 -11.79 -21.55 25.77
N ILE A 577 -11.87 -20.95 24.58
CA ILE A 577 -11.37 -21.52 23.33
C ILE A 577 -9.99 -20.97 23.00
N ALA A 578 -9.01 -21.86 22.86
CA ALA A 578 -7.72 -21.57 22.26
C ALA A 578 -7.76 -21.90 20.77
N VAL A 579 -7.16 -21.04 19.94
CA VAL A 579 -6.97 -21.26 18.51
C VAL A 579 -5.48 -21.20 18.18
N LYS A 580 -5.01 -22.07 17.29
CA LYS A 580 -3.63 -22.07 16.81
C LYS A 580 -3.53 -21.15 15.60
N ALA A 581 -2.86 -20.02 15.76
CA ALA A 581 -2.87 -18.92 14.79
C ALA A 581 -1.56 -18.11 14.85
N TRP A 582 -1.42 -17.16 13.92
CA TRP A 582 -0.35 -16.17 13.95
C TRP A 582 -0.39 -15.35 15.25
N LEU A 583 0.78 -15.12 15.85
CA LEU A 583 0.91 -14.54 17.19
C LEU A 583 0.89 -13.00 17.23
N GLY A 584 0.60 -12.32 16.12
CA GLY A 584 0.61 -10.85 16.05
C GLY A 584 1.96 -10.27 15.61
N ASN A 585 2.09 -8.94 15.58
CA ASN A 585 3.31 -8.30 15.08
C ASN A 585 4.48 -8.49 16.07
N PRO A 586 5.71 -8.73 15.58
CA PRO A 586 6.87 -8.74 16.45
C PRO A 586 7.16 -7.32 16.97
N SER A 587 7.81 -7.23 18.13
CA SER A 587 8.21 -5.94 18.73
C SER A 587 9.31 -5.21 17.94
N SER A 588 10.02 -5.93 17.05
CA SER A 588 11.04 -5.38 16.15
C SER A 588 10.72 -5.68 14.68
N ALA A 589 10.94 -4.69 13.81
CA ALA A 589 10.79 -4.84 12.36
C ALA A 589 11.77 -5.83 11.72
N THR A 590 12.84 -6.24 12.42
CA THR A 590 13.82 -7.23 11.95
C THR A 590 13.47 -8.67 12.34
N GLN A 591 12.36 -8.87 13.05
CA GLN A 591 11.93 -10.17 13.53
C GLN A 591 10.68 -10.63 12.77
N THR A 592 10.37 -11.92 12.90
CA THR A 592 9.11 -12.50 12.45
C THR A 592 8.40 -13.12 13.64
N SER A 593 7.10 -12.88 13.75
CA SER A 593 6.27 -13.61 14.70
C SER A 593 5.84 -14.96 14.11
N GLY A 594 5.79 -15.98 14.95
CA GLY A 594 5.43 -17.35 14.56
C GLY A 594 3.94 -17.64 14.66
N VAL A 595 3.63 -18.93 14.69
CA VAL A 595 2.30 -19.47 14.98
C VAL A 595 2.33 -20.15 16.35
N GLY A 596 1.30 -19.95 17.15
CA GLY A 596 1.13 -20.57 18.46
C GLY A 596 -0.33 -20.53 18.91
N TRP A 597 -0.58 -20.92 20.16
CA TRP A 597 -1.94 -20.81 20.72
C TRP A 597 -2.24 -19.35 21.08
N VAL A 598 -3.45 -18.91 20.79
CA VAL A 598 -3.98 -17.61 21.23
C VAL A 598 -5.40 -17.83 21.76
N LEU A 599 -5.87 -16.95 22.63
CA LEU A 599 -7.29 -16.94 22.98
C LEU A 599 -8.10 -16.59 21.74
N GLY A 600 -9.12 -17.38 21.40
CA GLY A 600 -9.91 -17.16 20.18
C GLY A 600 -10.60 -15.79 20.16
N GLU A 601 -10.98 -15.29 21.33
CA GLU A 601 -11.53 -13.94 21.53
C GLU A 601 -10.51 -12.81 21.32
N ASP A 602 -9.20 -13.12 21.31
CA ASP A 602 -8.10 -12.18 21.07
C ASP A 602 -7.51 -12.31 19.64
N TRP A 603 -7.98 -13.25 18.82
CA TRP A 603 -7.41 -13.52 17.50
C TRP A 603 -7.30 -12.26 16.62
N LEU A 604 -6.22 -12.17 15.85
CA LEU A 604 -5.93 -11.09 14.91
C LEU A 604 -5.60 -11.64 13.52
N PRO A 605 -6.06 -10.98 12.43
CA PRO A 605 -5.62 -11.30 11.08
C PRO A 605 -4.15 -10.93 10.85
N TYR A 606 -3.49 -11.57 9.89
CA TYR A 606 -2.11 -11.27 9.49
C TYR A 606 -2.00 -9.93 8.76
N GLN A 607 -1.90 -8.83 9.52
CA GLN A 607 -1.66 -7.47 9.05
C GLN A 607 -0.95 -6.66 10.15
N ARG A 608 -0.41 -5.49 9.79
CA ARG A 608 0.17 -4.56 10.77
C ARG A 608 -0.89 -4.13 11.79
N GLU A 609 -0.50 -3.99 13.05
CA GLU A 609 -1.37 -3.53 14.15
C GLU A 609 -2.04 -2.18 13.90
N THR A 610 -1.41 -1.36 13.05
CA THR A 610 -1.93 -0.05 12.65
C THR A 610 -2.89 -0.10 11.46
N PHE A 611 -3.05 -1.27 10.84
CA PHE A 611 -3.90 -1.56 9.69
C PHE A 611 -4.51 -2.95 9.83
N VAL A 612 -5.20 -3.18 10.94
CA VAL A 612 -5.95 -4.42 11.19
C VAL A 612 -7.25 -4.30 10.41
N THR A 613 -7.37 -4.96 9.27
CA THR A 613 -8.56 -4.98 8.36
C THR A 613 -8.94 -3.64 7.70
N PRO A 614 -9.19 -3.62 6.37
CA PRO A 614 -9.66 -2.41 5.69
C PRO A 614 -11.05 -1.92 6.15
N ALA A 615 -11.26 -0.60 6.15
CA ALA A 615 -12.42 0.11 6.67
C ALA A 615 -13.68 0.03 5.77
N PHE A 616 -14.19 -1.19 5.56
CA PHE A 616 -15.42 -1.46 4.83
C PHE A 616 -15.93 -2.91 5.06
N PRO A 617 -17.23 -3.21 4.82
CA PRO A 617 -17.80 -4.55 4.93
C PRO A 617 -17.06 -5.64 4.13
N GLY A 618 -17.22 -6.89 4.54
CA GLY A 618 -16.42 -8.02 4.07
C GLY A 618 -16.70 -8.50 2.64
N TYR A 619 -17.96 -8.49 2.21
CA TYR A 619 -18.41 -9.19 1.00
C TYR A 619 -18.98 -8.24 -0.06
N THR A 620 -18.60 -8.36 -1.34
CA THR A 620 -17.54 -9.23 -1.88
C THR A 620 -16.15 -8.61 -1.69
N SER A 621 -15.08 -9.37 -1.93
CA SER A 621 -13.70 -8.86 -1.84
C SER A 621 -13.41 -7.88 -3.00
N GLY A 622 -13.02 -6.65 -2.67
CA GLY A 622 -12.63 -5.65 -3.69
C GLY A 622 -11.42 -6.11 -4.49
N HIS A 623 -10.36 -6.60 -3.82
CA HIS A 623 -9.18 -7.17 -4.46
C HIS A 623 -9.53 -8.26 -5.47
N SER A 624 -10.44 -9.17 -5.12
CA SER A 624 -10.85 -10.26 -6.01
C SER A 624 -11.62 -9.74 -7.22
N THR A 625 -12.53 -8.78 -7.04
CA THR A 625 -13.31 -8.19 -8.14
C THR A 625 -12.41 -7.40 -9.09
N PHE A 626 -11.53 -6.53 -8.58
CA PHE A 626 -10.54 -5.83 -9.40
C PHE A 626 -9.61 -6.81 -10.12
N SER A 627 -9.14 -7.84 -9.42
CA SER A 627 -8.21 -8.79 -10.00
C SER A 627 -8.81 -9.64 -11.10
N ARG A 628 -10.08 -10.02 -10.98
CA ARG A 628 -10.72 -10.73 -12.08
C ARG A 628 -10.95 -9.82 -13.27
N ALA A 629 -11.48 -8.62 -13.05
CA ALA A 629 -11.72 -7.67 -14.13
C ALA A 629 -10.41 -7.29 -14.85
N GLY A 630 -9.32 -7.10 -14.11
CA GLY A 630 -8.04 -6.67 -14.67
C GLY A 630 -7.25 -7.79 -15.33
N ALA A 631 -7.50 -9.05 -14.96
CA ALA A 631 -6.93 -10.20 -15.64
C ALA A 631 -7.67 -10.60 -16.93
N GLU A 632 -8.95 -10.22 -17.05
CA GLU A 632 -9.74 -10.47 -18.26
C GLU A 632 -9.39 -9.50 -19.38
N VAL A 633 -9.15 -8.23 -19.04
CA VAL A 633 -8.63 -7.20 -19.94
C VAL A 633 -7.17 -7.49 -20.25
#